data_AF-I0HFU5-F1
#
_entry.id   AF-I0HFU5-F1
#
_cell.length_a   1.000
_cell.length_b   1.000
_cell.length_c   1.000
_cell.angle_alpha   90.00
_cell.angle_beta   90.00
_cell.angle_gamma   90.00
#
_symmetry.space_group_name_H-M   'P 1'
#
loop_
_entity.id
_entity.type
_entity.pdbx_description
1 polymer ?
#
loop_
_entity_poly.entity_id
_entity_poly.type
_entity_poly.pdbx_seq_one_letter_code
_entity_poly.pdbx_strand_id
1 'polypeptide(L)'
;MRGERADDGFTMIETIISIAVISIVMLSLTQYFTQTMRINNYQGDRLAAIEVANSAMERVRGLKVAAIVSGRDQASVAYQWDPARGLIDPVAGLLDQSTMVYDTGATDQADVAAQAAYADKPAGAALPTTWTVVTVDGLPYQQHFYVGACERLPGVSGDCVKSAGSGRTIPFYRVIIAVTWKGNTCTDGACSYVTSSLIGSETEEPIFNTNEGATALDIADPGTPVNDVSVPMSKTFTAEGGGGGYVWTVSTLPTGLTLDSTTGTVSGTPTTVKSTTSIRLTVTDAYDQQDYVTLTWVIRALPTLNKINAVTTTGGVAASVPFTANNGASPYAWTVTGLPAGVTLTGASTANASTAATLTSTNTVTGTPTAVGVHTVSVTVTDAYGQTAAQSFTWTVPALSITTSSFTTVPAGTAISAVTLVAAGGIQPYTSWTATGLPTGLTLNGTTGVISGTPTVAKNYQVTLTVTDTAKSTVSSAKAISWKIS
;
A
#
# COMPACT_ATOMS: atom_id res chain seq x y z
N MET A 1 27.76 -17.31 118.97
CA MET A 1 29.16 -16.91 118.79
C MET A 1 29.32 -16.45 117.35
N ARG A 2 29.63 -15.17 117.19
CA ARG A 2 29.78 -14.43 115.94
C ARG A 2 31.23 -14.65 115.49
N GLY A 3 31.45 -15.27 114.33
CA GLY A 3 32.78 -15.39 113.73
C GLY A 3 32.89 -14.35 112.62
N GLU A 4 33.63 -13.27 112.87
CA GLU A 4 34.07 -12.33 111.85
C GLU A 4 34.99 -13.06 110.86
N ARG A 5 34.65 -13.01 109.57
CA ARG A 5 35.58 -13.37 108.50
C ARG A 5 36.50 -12.17 108.29
N ALA A 6 37.82 -12.42 108.37
CA ALA A 6 38.84 -11.46 108.03
C ALA A 6 38.78 -11.14 106.53
N ASP A 7 38.69 -9.86 106.19
CA ASP A 7 38.93 -9.36 104.84
C ASP A 7 40.44 -9.44 104.57
N ASP A 8 40.87 -10.43 103.78
CA ASP A 8 42.22 -10.46 103.23
C ASP A 8 42.34 -9.35 102.17
N GLY A 9 43.16 -8.34 102.46
CA GLY A 9 43.49 -7.28 101.51
C GLY A 9 44.24 -7.83 100.30
N PHE A 10 43.94 -7.28 99.11
CA PHE A 10 44.57 -7.67 97.85
C PHE A 10 46.11 -7.63 97.93
N THR A 11 46.77 -8.67 97.43
CA THR A 11 48.23 -8.72 97.37
C THR A 11 48.76 -7.71 96.35
N MET A 12 49.97 -7.17 96.57
CA MET A 12 50.59 -6.20 95.64
C MET A 12 50.72 -6.76 94.21
N ILE A 13 50.82 -8.09 94.04
CA ILE A 13 50.89 -8.70 92.71
C ILE A 13 49.52 -8.69 92.00
N GLU A 14 48.43 -8.90 92.74
CA GLU A 14 47.07 -8.82 92.20
C GLU A 14 46.70 -7.39 91.81
N THR A 15 47.15 -6.38 92.56
CA THR A 15 46.90 -4.98 92.19
C THR A 15 47.67 -4.60 90.92
N ILE A 16 48.94 -5.04 90.76
CA ILE A 16 49.72 -4.82 89.53
C ILE A 16 49.09 -5.54 88.34
N ILE A 17 48.69 -6.81 88.49
CA ILE A 17 48.02 -7.57 87.43
C ILE A 17 46.69 -6.91 87.06
N SER A 18 45.91 -6.46 88.04
CA SER A 18 44.63 -5.78 87.78
C SER A 18 44.83 -4.47 87.01
N ILE A 19 45.83 -3.65 87.38
CA ILE A 19 46.16 -2.42 86.66
C ILE A 19 46.62 -2.74 85.23
N ALA A 20 47.41 -3.79 85.03
CA ALA A 20 47.87 -4.19 83.69
C ALA A 20 46.71 -4.69 82.81
N VAL A 21 45.82 -5.52 83.35
CA VAL A 21 44.63 -6.02 82.64
C VAL A 21 43.69 -4.87 82.30
N ILE A 22 43.40 -3.97 83.25
CA ILE A 22 42.58 -2.79 82.99
C ILE A 22 43.21 -1.92 81.90
N SER A 23 44.53 -1.71 81.93
CA SER A 23 45.23 -0.90 80.91
C SER A 23 45.12 -1.52 79.51
N ILE A 24 45.30 -2.83 79.39
CA ILE A 24 45.16 -3.56 78.11
C ILE A 24 43.72 -3.51 77.60
N VAL A 25 42.74 -3.70 78.48
CA VAL A 25 41.31 -3.63 78.14
C VAL A 25 40.91 -2.22 77.72
N MET A 26 41.41 -1.18 78.40
CA MET A 26 41.12 0.21 78.04
C MET A 26 41.77 0.59 76.69
N LEU A 27 42.98 0.10 76.39
CA LEU A 27 43.63 0.29 75.09
C LEU A 27 42.85 -0.37 73.95
N SER A 28 42.37 -1.61 74.14
CA SER A 28 41.60 -2.32 73.12
C SER A 28 40.21 -1.71 72.92
N LEU A 29 39.54 -1.28 74.00
CA LEU A 29 38.28 -0.53 73.94
C LEU A 29 38.41 0.79 73.17
N THR A 30 39.52 1.51 73.38
CA THR A 30 39.78 2.77 72.67
C THR A 30 39.90 2.52 71.16
N GLN A 31 40.68 1.51 70.76
CA GLN A 31 40.81 1.15 69.33
C GLN A 31 39.49 0.70 68.72
N TYR A 32 38.72 -0.13 69.44
CA TYR A 32 37.40 -0.57 69.00
C TYR A 32 36.44 0.61 68.83
N PHE A 33 36.41 1.53 69.78
CA PHE A 33 35.55 2.71 69.73
C PHE A 33 35.95 3.65 68.59
N THR A 34 37.25 3.92 68.39
CA THR A 34 37.74 4.72 67.27
C THR A 34 37.40 4.10 65.93
N GLN A 35 37.58 2.78 65.76
CA GLN A 35 37.22 2.08 64.52
C GLN A 35 35.71 2.06 64.28
N THR A 36 34.92 1.85 65.33
CA THR A 36 33.45 1.84 65.23
C THR A 36 32.92 3.22 64.87
N MET A 37 33.42 4.29 65.51
CA MET A 37 33.07 5.67 65.13
C MET A 37 33.50 5.99 63.70
N ARG A 38 34.70 5.55 63.28
CA ARG A 38 35.18 5.72 61.92
C ARG A 38 34.24 5.09 60.89
N ILE A 39 33.80 3.85 61.14
CA ILE A 39 32.88 3.13 60.26
C ILE A 39 31.50 3.79 60.26
N ASN A 40 30.95 4.15 61.42
CA ASN A 40 29.64 4.78 61.51
C ASN A 40 29.62 6.14 60.82
N ASN A 41 30.65 6.98 61.00
CA ASN A 41 30.77 8.25 60.31
C ASN A 41 30.87 8.04 58.79
N TYR A 42 31.69 7.07 58.35
CA TYR A 42 31.78 6.75 56.92
C TYR A 42 30.44 6.28 56.32
N GLN A 43 29.68 5.44 57.03
CA GLN A 43 28.36 5.00 56.57
C GLN A 43 27.36 6.15 56.57
N GLY A 44 27.40 7.05 57.56
CA GLY A 44 26.59 8.26 57.60
C GLY A 44 26.86 9.17 56.40
N ASP A 45 28.13 9.51 56.17
CA ASP A 45 28.54 10.36 55.05
C ASP A 45 28.19 9.71 53.69
N ARG A 46 28.34 8.38 53.59
CA ARG A 46 27.95 7.63 52.39
C ARG A 46 26.44 7.63 52.16
N LEU A 47 25.62 7.51 53.20
CA LEU A 47 24.16 7.60 53.08
C LEU A 47 23.73 9.00 52.63
N ALA A 48 24.35 10.05 53.17
CA ALA A 48 24.14 11.42 52.70
C ALA A 48 24.56 11.58 51.22
N ALA A 49 25.69 11.00 50.80
CA ALA A 49 26.09 11.01 49.39
C ALA A 49 25.10 10.27 48.48
N ILE A 50 24.52 9.15 48.93
CA ILE A 50 23.47 8.41 48.21
C ILE A 50 22.20 9.28 48.08
N GLU A 51 21.81 9.98 49.14
CA GLU A 51 20.66 10.88 49.11
C GLU A 51 20.86 12.03 48.13
N VAL A 52 22.03 12.68 48.15
CA VAL A 52 22.40 13.73 47.20
C VAL A 52 22.36 13.19 45.77
N ALA A 53 22.93 12.01 45.51
CA ALA A 53 22.92 11.39 44.20
C ALA A 53 21.51 11.00 43.72
N ASN A 54 20.67 10.47 44.61
CA ASN A 54 19.28 10.10 44.28
C ASN A 54 18.44 11.35 44.01
N SER A 55 18.55 12.39 44.83
CA SER A 55 17.87 13.68 44.59
C SER A 55 18.28 14.28 43.25
N ALA A 56 19.57 14.20 42.92
CA ALA A 56 20.07 14.62 41.62
C ALA A 56 19.53 13.77 40.47
N MET A 57 19.42 12.45 40.65
CA MET A 57 18.80 11.56 39.65
C MET A 57 17.31 11.85 39.46
N GLU A 58 16.58 12.18 40.52
CA GLU A 58 15.17 12.60 40.41
C GLU A 58 15.04 13.91 39.64
N ARG A 59 15.96 14.86 39.84
CA ARG A 59 16.03 16.07 39.01
C ARG A 59 16.26 15.74 37.54
N VAL A 60 17.17 14.80 37.25
CA VAL A 60 17.42 14.33 35.87
C VAL A 60 16.16 13.72 35.26
N ARG A 61 15.43 12.87 36.01
CA ARG A 61 14.18 12.22 35.56
C ARG A 61 13.06 13.22 35.30
N GLY A 62 13.05 14.36 36.00
CA GLY A 62 12.10 15.45 35.76
C GLY A 62 12.42 16.32 34.54
N LEU A 63 13.56 16.13 33.87
CA LEU A 63 13.91 16.88 32.66
C LEU A 63 13.26 16.29 31.42
N LYS A 64 12.82 17.15 30.51
CA LYS A 64 12.51 16.73 29.14
C LYS A 64 13.77 16.18 28.48
N VAL A 65 13.62 15.15 27.64
CA VAL A 65 14.75 14.50 26.93
C VAL A 65 15.66 15.51 26.20
N ALA A 66 15.06 16.49 25.52
CA ALA A 66 15.81 17.55 24.82
C ALA A 66 16.69 18.41 25.76
N ALA A 67 16.33 18.53 27.04
CA ALA A 67 17.07 19.31 28.03
C ALA A 67 18.29 18.57 28.61
N ILE A 68 18.42 17.25 28.39
CA ILE A 68 19.53 16.43 28.92
C ILE A 68 20.88 16.88 28.35
N VAL A 69 20.90 17.18 27.05
CA VAL A 69 22.11 17.63 26.34
C VAL A 69 22.15 19.15 26.17
N SER A 70 21.01 19.83 26.25
CA SER A 70 20.89 21.26 25.95
C SER A 70 21.85 22.11 26.79
N GLY A 71 22.56 23.00 26.10
CA GLY A 71 23.53 23.92 26.68
C GLY A 71 24.88 23.28 27.05
N ARG A 72 25.10 21.97 26.84
CA ARG A 72 26.40 21.32 27.06
C ARG A 72 27.25 21.42 25.79
N ASP A 73 28.24 22.32 25.76
CA ASP A 73 29.13 22.53 24.61
C ASP A 73 30.18 21.40 24.45
N GLN A 74 30.75 21.28 23.24
CA GLN A 74 31.63 20.18 22.89
C GLN A 74 32.92 20.21 23.72
N ALA A 75 33.50 21.40 23.94
CA ALA A 75 34.74 21.56 24.70
C ALA A 75 34.57 21.16 26.17
N SER A 76 33.50 21.61 26.82
CA SER A 76 33.18 21.25 28.21
C SER A 76 32.89 19.76 28.37
N VAL A 77 32.17 19.15 27.44
CA VAL A 77 31.90 17.70 27.49
C VAL A 77 33.20 16.92 27.27
N ALA A 78 34.02 17.29 26.28
CA ALA A 78 35.32 16.66 26.06
C ALA A 78 36.22 16.77 27.30
N TYR A 79 36.15 17.89 28.04
CA TYR A 79 36.87 18.04 29.30
C TYR A 79 36.46 16.99 30.34
N GLN A 80 35.16 16.74 30.49
CA GLN A 80 34.63 15.75 31.42
C GLN A 80 34.95 14.30 31.04
N TRP A 81 35.23 14.04 29.76
CA TRP A 81 35.53 12.70 29.22
C TRP A 81 37.03 12.37 29.20
N ASP A 82 37.91 13.31 29.55
CA ASP A 82 39.35 13.14 29.47
C ASP A 82 39.90 12.28 30.64
N PRO A 83 40.38 11.04 30.39
CA PRO A 83 40.92 10.19 31.44
C PRO A 83 42.21 10.75 32.06
N ALA A 84 42.95 11.61 31.34
CA ALA A 84 44.18 12.22 31.86
C ALA A 84 43.91 13.22 33.00
N ARG A 85 42.66 13.62 33.22
CA ARG A 85 42.23 14.53 34.29
C ARG A 85 41.78 13.83 35.57
N GLY A 86 41.87 12.49 35.63
CA GLY A 86 41.49 11.71 36.81
C GLY A 86 39.97 11.59 36.93
N LEU A 87 39.36 10.76 36.08
CA LEU A 87 37.94 10.42 36.20
C LEU A 87 37.66 9.76 37.54
N ILE A 88 36.51 10.09 38.13
CA ILE A 88 36.04 9.49 39.38
C ILE A 88 35.75 8.01 39.10
N ASP A 89 36.36 7.08 39.82
CA ASP A 89 36.04 5.65 39.72
C ASP A 89 34.62 5.38 40.31
N PRO A 90 33.70 4.63 39.63
CA PRO A 90 33.81 3.93 38.34
C PRO A 90 33.21 4.64 37.11
N VAL A 91 33.17 5.98 37.07
CA VAL A 91 32.64 6.76 35.92
C VAL A 91 33.32 6.37 34.61
N ALA A 92 34.63 6.13 34.61
CA ALA A 92 35.39 5.78 33.41
C ALA A 92 34.81 4.56 32.67
N GLY A 93 34.49 3.48 33.39
CA GLY A 93 33.91 2.27 32.77
C GLY A 93 32.51 2.49 32.18
N LEU A 94 31.73 3.41 32.75
CA LEU A 94 30.40 3.76 32.23
C LEU A 94 30.48 4.68 31.00
N LEU A 95 31.49 5.56 30.96
CA LEU A 95 31.77 6.40 29.80
C LEU A 95 32.35 5.60 28.64
N ASP A 96 33.20 4.60 28.90
CA ASP A 96 33.74 3.71 27.87
C ASP A 96 32.64 2.92 27.14
N GLN A 97 31.54 2.62 27.83
CA GLN A 97 30.34 1.98 27.27
C GLN A 97 29.39 2.96 26.56
N SER A 98 29.75 4.23 26.48
CA SER A 98 28.92 5.30 25.91
C SER A 98 29.69 6.05 24.80
N THR A 99 28.95 6.80 24.00
CA THR A 99 29.46 7.73 23.00
C THR A 99 29.28 9.16 23.50
N MET A 100 30.28 10.01 23.28
CA MET A 100 30.23 11.40 23.69
C MET A 100 29.09 12.13 22.98
N VAL A 101 28.28 12.89 23.74
CA VAL A 101 27.17 13.67 23.20
C VAL A 101 27.14 15.08 23.80
N TYR A 102 26.84 16.06 22.97
CA TYR A 102 26.84 17.49 23.29
C TYR A 102 25.76 18.21 22.47
N ASP A 103 25.39 19.42 22.87
CA ASP A 103 24.47 20.29 22.15
C ASP A 103 25.21 20.95 20.98
N THR A 104 24.88 20.54 19.76
CA THR A 104 25.49 21.11 18.54
C THR A 104 25.11 22.58 18.30
N GLY A 105 24.06 23.08 18.97
CA GLY A 105 23.66 24.49 18.96
C GLY A 105 24.33 25.33 20.05
N ALA A 106 25.03 24.71 21.01
CA ALA A 106 25.81 25.43 22.00
C ALA A 106 27.11 25.96 21.38
N THR A 107 27.48 27.19 21.72
CA THR A 107 28.74 27.79 21.27
C THR A 107 29.87 27.35 22.19
N ASP A 108 30.91 26.74 21.60
CA ASP A 108 32.16 26.45 22.31
C ASP A 108 32.75 27.75 22.87
N GLN A 109 33.13 27.73 24.15
CA GLN A 109 33.73 28.91 24.79
C GLN A 109 35.17 29.12 24.26
N ALA A 110 35.53 30.37 23.98
CA ALA A 110 36.77 30.75 23.30
C ALA A 110 38.07 30.55 24.10
N ASP A 111 38.02 30.11 25.37
CA ASP A 111 39.20 30.01 26.26
C ASP A 111 39.45 28.58 26.77
N VAL A 112 39.61 27.63 25.83
CA VAL A 112 39.97 26.23 26.13
C VAL A 112 41.37 26.08 26.76
N ALA A 113 42.18 27.15 26.81
CA ALA A 113 43.55 27.14 27.31
C ALA A 113 43.75 27.63 28.76
N ALA A 114 42.74 28.20 29.43
CA ALA A 114 42.90 28.74 30.79
C ALA A 114 42.21 27.88 31.86
N GLN A 115 42.98 26.99 32.49
CA GLN A 115 42.56 25.97 33.46
C GLN A 115 41.85 26.44 34.75
N ALA A 116 41.79 27.75 35.01
CA ALA A 116 41.26 28.32 36.25
C ALA A 116 39.82 28.88 36.14
N ALA A 117 39.24 28.97 34.95
CA ALA A 117 37.91 29.55 34.74
C ALA A 117 36.76 28.52 34.66
N TYR A 118 37.06 27.21 34.77
CA TYR A 118 36.08 26.12 34.67
C TYR A 118 35.15 25.98 35.90
N ALA A 119 35.12 26.97 36.79
CA ALA A 119 34.22 27.00 37.94
C ALA A 119 32.81 27.51 37.58
N ASP A 120 32.68 28.28 36.50
CA ASP A 120 31.43 28.94 36.15
C ASP A 120 31.05 28.74 34.67
N LYS A 121 30.03 27.90 34.46
CA LYS A 121 29.10 27.84 33.31
C LYS A 121 29.45 26.85 32.18
N PRO A 122 28.43 26.37 31.42
CA PRO A 122 27.16 27.00 31.04
C PRO A 122 26.08 26.98 32.14
N ALA A 123 25.83 28.09 32.84
CA ALA A 123 24.71 28.20 33.82
C ALA A 123 23.33 28.33 33.16
N GLY A 124 23.16 27.71 32.01
CA GLY A 124 21.89 27.50 31.34
C GLY A 124 21.62 26.04 31.01
N ALA A 125 22.61 25.15 31.11
CA ALA A 125 22.41 23.73 30.88
C ALA A 125 21.60 23.13 32.05
N ALA A 126 20.58 22.34 31.73
CA ALA A 126 19.78 21.68 32.77
C ALA A 126 20.62 20.66 33.57
N LEU A 127 21.63 20.08 32.92
CA LEU A 127 22.68 19.26 33.52
C LEU A 127 24.04 19.95 33.36
N PRO A 128 24.63 20.53 34.42
CA PRO A 128 25.91 21.21 34.38
C PRO A 128 27.07 20.30 33.93
N THR A 129 28.06 20.89 33.24
CA THR A 129 29.34 20.24 32.91
C THR A 129 30.42 20.47 33.98
N THR A 130 30.13 21.33 34.95
CA THR A 130 30.95 21.58 36.15
C THR A 130 30.27 20.97 37.38
N TRP A 131 31.04 20.68 38.44
CA TRP A 131 30.45 20.16 39.66
C TRP A 131 29.72 21.25 40.45
N THR A 132 28.65 20.87 41.14
CA THR A 132 27.89 21.74 42.04
C THR A 132 28.04 21.27 43.48
N VAL A 133 28.06 22.18 44.45
CA VAL A 133 28.14 21.81 45.87
C VAL A 133 26.74 21.68 46.47
N VAL A 134 26.51 20.59 47.17
CA VAL A 134 25.36 20.37 48.05
C VAL A 134 25.89 20.14 49.46
N THR A 135 25.44 20.95 50.42
CA THR A 135 25.87 20.80 51.81
C THR A 135 24.84 19.99 52.59
N VAL A 136 25.26 18.89 53.18
CA VAL A 136 24.44 18.06 54.09
C VAL A 136 25.16 18.02 55.43
N ASP A 137 24.46 18.40 56.51
CA ASP A 137 24.99 18.44 57.88
C ASP A 137 26.32 19.20 58.04
N GLY A 138 26.51 20.25 57.24
CA GLY A 138 27.72 21.09 57.26
C GLY A 138 28.91 20.54 56.46
N LEU A 139 28.79 19.34 55.88
CA LEU A 139 29.79 18.77 54.97
C LEU A 139 29.44 19.07 53.51
N PRO A 140 30.39 19.61 52.70
CA PRO A 140 30.16 19.87 51.29
C PRO A 140 30.36 18.60 50.46
N TYR A 141 29.33 18.23 49.70
CA TYR A 141 29.35 17.17 48.69
C TYR A 141 29.41 17.79 47.30
N GLN A 142 30.36 17.38 46.47
CA GLN A 142 30.48 17.81 45.08
C GLN A 142 29.74 16.84 44.16
N GLN A 143 28.78 17.35 43.42
CA GLN A 143 27.94 16.58 42.52
C GLN A 143 28.35 16.84 41.07
N HIS A 144 28.69 15.77 40.35
CA HIS A 144 29.16 15.79 38.97
C HIS A 144 28.13 15.10 38.08
N PHE A 145 27.85 15.66 36.91
CA PHE A 145 26.94 15.08 35.91
C PHE A 145 27.68 14.76 34.62
N TYR A 146 27.64 13.50 34.21
CA TYR A 146 28.15 13.04 32.93
C TYR A 146 27.00 12.49 32.09
N VAL A 147 27.06 12.74 30.79
CA VAL A 147 26.05 12.29 29.82
C VAL A 147 26.77 11.63 28.66
N GLY A 148 26.30 10.45 28.26
CA GLY A 148 26.72 9.76 27.06
C GLY A 148 25.53 9.16 26.32
N ALA A 149 25.64 9.00 25.00
CA ALA A 149 24.68 8.27 24.19
C ALA A 149 25.08 6.79 24.14
N CYS A 150 24.11 5.88 24.22
CA CYS A 150 24.36 4.45 24.09
C CYS A 150 23.13 3.77 23.49
N GLU A 151 23.28 2.53 23.05
CA GLU A 151 22.24 1.79 22.35
C GLU A 151 21.94 0.45 23.04
N ARG A 152 20.69 0.00 22.93
CA ARG A 152 20.29 -1.36 23.30
C ARG A 152 19.65 -2.10 22.14
N LEU A 153 19.90 -3.41 22.10
CA LEU A 153 19.19 -4.33 21.21
C LEU A 153 17.82 -4.72 21.82
N PRO A 154 16.73 -4.69 21.04
CA PRO A 154 15.43 -5.21 21.47
C PRO A 154 15.54 -6.68 21.91
N GLY A 155 14.89 -7.03 23.02
CA GLY A 155 14.80 -8.42 23.49
C GLY A 155 16.04 -9.00 24.16
N VAL A 156 17.13 -8.23 24.32
CA VAL A 156 18.37 -8.70 24.97
C VAL A 156 18.46 -8.14 26.39
N SER A 157 18.65 -9.02 27.38
CA SER A 157 19.02 -8.64 28.73
C SER A 157 20.49 -8.23 28.75
N GLY A 158 20.75 -6.94 28.93
CA GLY A 158 22.10 -6.37 28.93
C GLY A 158 22.05 -4.87 29.14
N ASP A 159 23.15 -4.31 29.68
CA ASP A 159 23.31 -2.87 29.82
C ASP A 159 23.47 -2.20 28.43
N CYS A 160 23.31 -0.89 28.38
CA CYS A 160 23.47 -0.07 27.19
C CYS A 160 24.93 -0.04 26.71
N VAL A 161 25.15 -0.25 25.41
CA VAL A 161 26.49 -0.35 24.82
C VAL A 161 26.76 0.78 23.82
N LYS A 162 28.04 1.05 23.55
CA LYS A 162 28.49 2.16 22.70
C LYS A 162 28.00 2.06 21.24
N SER A 163 27.89 0.83 20.73
CA SER A 163 27.29 0.52 19.42
C SER A 163 26.72 -0.88 19.45
N ALA A 164 25.42 -1.00 19.20
CA ALA A 164 24.67 -2.24 19.30
C ALA A 164 24.55 -2.96 17.93
N GLY A 165 25.67 -3.15 17.21
CA GLY A 165 25.72 -3.99 15.99
C GLY A 165 24.76 -3.61 14.85
N SER A 166 24.58 -4.51 13.88
CA SER A 166 23.68 -4.31 12.73
C SER A 166 22.28 -4.84 13.03
N GLY A 167 21.43 -4.02 13.67
CA GLY A 167 20.03 -4.33 13.97
C GLY A 167 19.25 -3.06 14.28
N ARG A 168 17.93 -3.15 14.47
CA ARG A 168 17.14 -2.02 15.01
C ARG A 168 17.59 -1.77 16.44
N THR A 169 18.21 -0.63 16.71
CA THR A 169 18.68 -0.25 18.04
C THR A 169 17.69 0.71 18.70
N ILE A 170 17.65 0.70 20.04
CA ILE A 170 16.90 1.67 20.84
C ILE A 170 17.93 2.61 21.47
N PRO A 171 17.91 3.91 21.13
CA PRO A 171 18.91 4.85 21.61
C PRO A 171 18.53 5.42 22.99
N PHE A 172 19.53 5.57 23.85
CA PHE A 172 19.40 6.10 25.20
C PHE A 172 20.49 7.13 25.51
N TYR A 173 20.15 8.09 26.36
CA TYR A 173 21.13 8.83 27.15
C TYR A 173 21.43 8.08 28.45
N ARG A 174 22.69 7.73 28.66
CA ARG A 174 23.22 7.33 29.97
C ARG A 174 23.59 8.59 30.73
N VAL A 175 22.86 8.89 31.79
CA VAL A 175 23.20 9.96 32.72
C VAL A 175 23.85 9.34 33.95
N ILE A 176 25.07 9.78 34.25
CA ILE A 176 25.89 9.30 35.36
C ILE A 176 26.04 10.45 36.34
N ILE A 177 25.74 10.19 37.60
CA ILE A 177 25.93 11.13 38.70
C ILE A 177 27.00 10.57 39.62
N ALA A 178 28.07 11.34 39.79
CA ALA A 178 29.11 11.05 40.76
C ALA A 178 29.06 12.11 41.86
N VAL A 179 29.00 11.67 43.11
CA VAL A 179 29.07 12.54 44.28
C VAL A 179 30.37 12.27 45.00
N THR A 180 31.19 13.30 45.19
CA THR A 180 32.46 13.22 45.91
C THR A 180 32.44 14.05 47.17
N TRP A 181 33.11 13.57 48.23
CA TRP A 181 33.25 14.30 49.47
C TRP A 181 34.61 14.03 50.10
N LYS A 182 35.10 14.97 50.91
CA LYS A 182 36.34 14.80 51.66
C LYS A 182 36.04 14.19 53.01
N GLY A 183 36.79 13.15 53.36
CA GLY A 183 36.65 12.48 54.64
C GLY A 183 37.95 11.80 55.04
N ASN A 184 38.27 11.84 56.34
CA ASN A 184 39.47 11.19 56.88
C ASN A 184 39.42 9.66 56.79
N THR A 185 38.27 9.12 56.40
CA THR A 185 37.99 7.68 56.28
C THR A 185 38.14 7.17 54.85
N CYS A 186 38.28 8.07 53.87
CA CYS A 186 38.38 7.80 52.44
C CYS A 186 39.80 7.43 52.00
N THR A 187 39.92 6.61 50.96
CA THR A 187 41.20 6.39 50.26
C THR A 187 41.68 7.72 49.67
N ASP A 188 42.93 8.11 49.93
CA ASP A 188 43.52 9.39 49.50
C ASP A 188 42.78 10.67 49.97
N GLY A 189 41.92 10.56 50.99
CA GLY A 189 41.19 11.69 51.58
C GLY A 189 39.95 12.13 50.80
N ALA A 190 39.54 11.40 49.76
CA ALA A 190 38.33 11.67 48.98
C ALA A 190 37.52 10.39 48.72
N CYS A 191 36.22 10.44 48.99
CA CYS A 191 35.28 9.36 48.73
C CYS A 191 34.41 9.70 47.52
N SER A 192 33.90 8.68 46.84
CA SER A 192 32.94 8.82 45.76
C SER A 192 31.76 7.85 45.91
N TYR A 193 30.60 8.28 45.43
CA TYR A 193 29.44 7.44 45.16
C TYR A 193 28.96 7.72 43.75
N VAL A 194 28.74 6.68 42.95
CA VAL A 194 28.33 6.80 41.55
C VAL A 194 27.04 6.04 41.33
N THR A 195 26.10 6.68 40.66
CA THR A 195 24.85 6.08 40.17
C THR A 195 24.66 6.46 38.71
N SER A 196 23.93 5.64 37.96
CA SER A 196 23.60 5.94 36.57
C SER A 196 22.20 5.47 36.22
N SER A 197 21.55 6.15 35.28
CA SER A 197 20.29 5.71 34.69
C SER A 197 20.31 5.91 33.19
N LEU A 198 19.48 5.12 32.51
CA LEU A 198 19.20 5.28 31.09
C LEU A 198 17.92 6.09 30.92
N ILE A 199 17.91 7.00 29.95
CA ILE A 199 16.76 7.84 29.59
C ILE A 199 16.60 7.74 28.08
N GLY A 200 15.39 7.53 27.58
CA GLY A 200 15.15 7.45 26.13
C GLY A 200 15.64 8.73 25.45
N SER A 201 16.33 8.62 24.31
CA SER A 201 16.87 9.79 23.60
C SER A 201 15.93 10.33 22.51
N GLU A 202 14.77 9.71 22.30
CA GLU A 202 13.74 10.16 21.36
C GLU A 202 12.81 11.20 22.01
N THR A 203 12.24 12.10 21.20
CA THR A 203 11.46 13.27 21.65
C THR A 203 10.08 12.93 22.22
N GLU A 204 9.66 11.68 22.07
CA GLU A 204 8.47 11.11 22.69
C GLU A 204 8.96 10.08 23.71
N GLU A 205 8.57 10.22 24.98
CA GLU A 205 8.91 9.21 25.98
C GLU A 205 8.38 7.86 25.51
N PRO A 206 9.23 6.82 25.36
CA PRO A 206 8.70 5.49 25.14
C PRO A 206 7.93 5.09 26.40
N ILE A 207 6.60 5.12 26.31
CA ILE A 207 5.73 4.56 27.34
C ILE A 207 6.01 3.06 27.35
N PHE A 208 6.83 2.60 28.29
CA PHE A 208 6.99 1.17 28.55
C PHE A 208 5.72 0.65 29.21
N ASN A 209 4.72 0.31 28.40
CA ASN A 209 3.60 -0.47 28.84
C ASN A 209 4.04 -1.95 28.94
N THR A 210 4.43 -2.39 30.13
CA THR A 210 4.78 -3.80 30.38
C THR A 210 3.59 -4.76 30.27
N ASN A 211 2.39 -4.25 29.96
CA ASN A 211 1.18 -5.03 29.67
C ASN A 211 0.73 -4.93 28.19
N GLU A 212 1.48 -4.25 27.31
CA GLU A 212 1.27 -4.43 25.87
C GLU A 212 1.91 -5.76 25.48
N GLY A 213 1.12 -6.83 25.55
CA GLY A 213 1.36 -7.98 24.69
C GLY A 213 1.45 -7.49 23.25
N ALA A 214 2.25 -8.18 22.41
CA ALA A 214 2.29 -7.89 20.98
C ALA A 214 0.87 -7.57 20.50
N THR A 215 0.68 -6.40 19.87
CA THR A 215 -0.64 -6.02 19.35
C THR A 215 -1.20 -7.21 18.60
N ALA A 216 -2.48 -7.53 18.81
CA ALA A 216 -3.06 -8.73 18.24
C ALA A 216 -2.73 -8.79 16.74
N LEU A 217 -2.22 -9.94 16.30
CA LEU A 217 -1.97 -10.16 14.89
C LEU A 217 -3.30 -9.94 14.16
N ASP A 218 -3.29 -9.07 13.15
CA ASP A 218 -4.51 -8.69 12.43
C ASP A 218 -4.21 -8.64 10.94
N ILE A 219 -4.98 -9.40 10.15
CA ILE A 219 -4.95 -9.30 8.70
C ILE A 219 -5.85 -8.14 8.30
N ALA A 220 -5.28 -7.12 7.65
CA ALA A 220 -6.06 -6.02 7.11
C ALA A 220 -7.12 -6.54 6.12
N ASP A 221 -8.41 -6.16 6.32
CA ASP A 221 -9.50 -6.62 5.45
C ASP A 221 -9.20 -6.27 3.99
N PRO A 222 -8.91 -7.26 3.13
CA PRO A 222 -8.51 -7.03 1.76
C PRO A 222 -9.70 -6.72 0.83
N GLY A 223 -10.93 -6.76 1.35
CA GLY A 223 -12.15 -6.76 0.58
C GLY A 223 -12.33 -8.06 -0.22
N THR A 224 -13.24 -8.04 -1.20
CA THR A 224 -13.49 -9.18 -2.10
C THR A 224 -12.67 -9.04 -3.39
N PRO A 225 -11.61 -9.83 -3.58
CA PRO A 225 -10.82 -9.76 -4.80
C PRO A 225 -11.61 -10.27 -6.00
N VAL A 226 -11.50 -9.57 -7.13
CA VAL A 226 -12.11 -9.97 -8.38
C VAL A 226 -11.08 -9.92 -9.50
N ASN A 227 -10.97 -11.01 -10.25
CA ASN A 227 -10.10 -11.10 -11.43
C ASN A 227 -10.85 -11.74 -12.61
N ASP A 228 -10.30 -11.57 -13.81
CA ASP A 228 -10.81 -12.21 -15.01
C ASP A 228 -10.02 -13.49 -15.32
N VAL A 229 -10.74 -14.50 -15.82
CA VAL A 229 -10.13 -15.75 -16.26
C VAL A 229 -9.09 -15.48 -17.36
N SER A 230 -7.98 -16.22 -17.33
CA SER A 230 -6.85 -16.12 -18.27
C SER A 230 -6.08 -14.80 -18.24
N VAL A 231 -6.35 -13.91 -17.27
CA VAL A 231 -5.60 -12.66 -17.07
C VAL A 231 -4.64 -12.84 -15.90
N PRO A 232 -3.33 -12.60 -16.05
CA PRO A 232 -2.38 -12.70 -14.94
C PRO A 232 -2.68 -11.66 -13.87
N MET A 233 -2.52 -12.04 -12.60
CA MET A 233 -2.76 -11.15 -11.46
C MET A 233 -1.71 -11.34 -10.37
N SER A 234 -1.57 -10.30 -9.55
CA SER A 234 -0.77 -10.31 -8.32
C SER A 234 -1.47 -9.45 -7.28
N LYS A 235 -1.73 -10.01 -6.10
CA LYS A 235 -2.35 -9.32 -4.97
C LYS A 235 -1.62 -9.70 -3.69
N THR A 236 -1.08 -8.70 -3.01
CA THR A 236 -0.42 -8.87 -1.72
C THR A 236 -1.40 -8.58 -0.59
N PHE A 237 -1.44 -9.49 0.38
CA PHE A 237 -2.15 -9.34 1.65
C PHE A 237 -1.15 -8.89 2.72
N THR A 238 -1.60 -8.01 3.61
CA THR A 238 -0.77 -7.43 4.68
C THR A 238 -1.35 -7.77 6.03
N ALA A 239 -0.47 -7.99 7.00
CA ALA A 239 -0.84 -8.16 8.40
C ALA A 239 -0.09 -7.13 9.23
N GLU A 240 -0.71 -6.69 10.32
CA GLU A 240 -0.15 -5.79 11.31
C GLU A 240 -0.12 -6.48 12.68
N GLY A 241 0.70 -5.96 13.61
CA GLY A 241 0.86 -6.54 14.93
C GLY A 241 1.64 -7.88 14.97
N GLY A 242 1.57 -8.58 16.09
CA GLY A 242 2.35 -9.78 16.34
C GLY A 242 3.87 -9.55 16.41
N GLY A 243 4.62 -10.65 16.40
CA GLY A 243 6.08 -10.70 16.51
C GLY A 243 6.88 -10.49 15.24
N GLY A 244 6.23 -10.18 14.11
CA GLY A 244 6.85 -10.24 12.78
C GLY A 244 7.17 -11.67 12.33
N GLY A 245 7.93 -11.82 11.25
CA GLY A 245 8.28 -13.14 10.68
C GLY A 245 7.06 -13.90 10.15
N TYR A 246 6.18 -13.19 9.44
CA TYR A 246 4.88 -13.72 9.01
C TYR A 246 5.02 -14.89 8.02
N VAL A 247 4.28 -15.96 8.31
CA VAL A 247 4.08 -17.11 7.42
C VAL A 247 2.61 -17.18 7.02
N TRP A 248 2.36 -17.11 5.72
CA TRP A 248 1.03 -17.12 5.14
C TRP A 248 0.65 -18.50 4.64
N THR A 249 -0.57 -18.93 4.95
CA THR A 249 -1.19 -20.14 4.43
C THR A 249 -2.60 -19.84 3.92
N VAL A 250 -3.10 -20.69 3.03
CA VAL A 250 -4.44 -20.55 2.45
C VAL A 250 -5.11 -21.90 2.33
N SER A 251 -6.41 -21.96 2.63
CA SER A 251 -7.18 -23.22 2.56
C SER A 251 -7.29 -23.77 1.14
N THR A 252 -7.62 -22.88 0.20
CA THR A 252 -7.87 -23.18 -1.21
C THR A 252 -7.66 -21.90 -2.02
N LEU A 253 -7.28 -22.04 -3.29
CA LEU A 253 -7.22 -20.93 -4.24
C LEU A 253 -7.96 -21.30 -5.53
N PRO A 254 -8.48 -20.31 -6.28
CA PRO A 254 -8.86 -20.51 -7.67
C PRO A 254 -7.73 -21.19 -8.47
N THR A 255 -8.09 -22.13 -9.35
CA THR A 255 -7.12 -22.91 -10.13
C THR A 255 -6.22 -21.99 -10.96
N GLY A 256 -4.90 -22.18 -10.85
CA GLY A 256 -3.91 -21.34 -11.55
C GLY A 256 -3.35 -20.18 -10.72
N LEU A 257 -3.83 -20.00 -9.48
CA LEU A 257 -3.24 -19.07 -8.51
C LEU A 257 -2.39 -19.81 -7.48
N THR A 258 -1.36 -19.15 -6.97
CA THR A 258 -0.43 -19.64 -5.96
C THR A 258 -0.17 -18.56 -4.91
N LEU A 259 0.08 -18.96 -3.66
CA LEU A 259 0.45 -18.06 -2.57
C LEU A 259 1.95 -18.16 -2.30
N ASP A 260 2.63 -17.03 -2.25
CA ASP A 260 3.94 -16.92 -1.62
C ASP A 260 3.77 -16.80 -0.10
N SER A 261 4.19 -17.83 0.62
CA SER A 261 4.03 -17.94 2.07
C SER A 261 4.84 -16.91 2.87
N THR A 262 5.83 -16.26 2.26
CA THR A 262 6.69 -15.28 2.95
C THR A 262 6.24 -13.85 2.73
N THR A 263 5.74 -13.53 1.54
CA THR A 263 5.31 -12.17 1.20
C THR A 263 3.81 -11.96 1.36
N GLY A 264 3.03 -13.03 1.53
CA GLY A 264 1.56 -12.95 1.53
C GLY A 264 1.00 -12.60 0.14
N THR A 265 1.79 -12.76 -0.93
CA THR A 265 1.37 -12.43 -2.29
C THR A 265 0.73 -13.62 -2.97
N VAL A 266 -0.53 -13.48 -3.37
CA VAL A 266 -1.20 -14.41 -4.27
C VAL A 266 -0.98 -13.95 -5.70
N SER A 267 -0.42 -14.82 -6.54
CA SER A 267 -0.13 -14.53 -7.95
C SER A 267 -0.39 -15.73 -8.85
N GLY A 268 -0.56 -15.46 -10.15
CA GLY A 268 -0.74 -16.47 -11.18
C GLY A 268 -1.77 -16.07 -12.23
N THR A 269 -2.26 -17.05 -12.99
CA THR A 269 -3.27 -16.85 -14.02
C THR A 269 -4.43 -17.82 -13.78
N PRO A 270 -5.61 -17.32 -13.37
CA PRO A 270 -6.74 -18.18 -13.07
C PRO A 270 -7.26 -18.84 -14.36
N THR A 271 -7.48 -20.15 -14.33
CA THR A 271 -7.82 -20.94 -15.53
C THR A 271 -9.30 -21.29 -15.65
N THR A 272 -10.08 -21.11 -14.57
CA THR A 272 -11.48 -21.55 -14.50
C THR A 272 -12.35 -20.40 -13.98
N VAL A 273 -13.43 -20.10 -14.70
CA VAL A 273 -14.45 -19.16 -14.24
C VAL A 273 -15.14 -19.71 -13.00
N LYS A 274 -15.31 -18.86 -11.98
CA LYS A 274 -15.99 -19.25 -10.75
C LYS A 274 -16.62 -18.04 -10.09
N SER A 275 -17.95 -18.04 -10.03
CA SER A 275 -18.75 -16.93 -9.50
C SER A 275 -18.39 -16.60 -8.06
N THR A 276 -18.08 -17.60 -7.22
CA THR A 276 -17.53 -17.41 -5.88
C THR A 276 -16.64 -18.58 -5.46
N THR A 277 -15.50 -18.28 -4.84
CA THR A 277 -14.67 -19.23 -4.10
C THR A 277 -14.45 -18.66 -2.71
N SER A 278 -14.94 -19.35 -1.67
CA SER A 278 -14.61 -19.00 -0.30
C SER A 278 -13.20 -19.48 0.01
N ILE A 279 -12.33 -18.58 0.46
CA ILE A 279 -10.97 -18.89 0.87
C ILE A 279 -10.75 -18.40 2.29
N ARG A 280 -9.94 -19.13 3.05
CA ARG A 280 -9.43 -18.72 4.36
C ARG A 280 -7.94 -18.46 4.21
N LEU A 281 -7.53 -17.20 4.37
CA LEU A 281 -6.14 -16.84 4.56
C LEU A 281 -5.82 -16.89 6.05
N THR A 282 -4.65 -17.41 6.39
CA THR A 282 -4.16 -17.47 7.76
C THR A 282 -2.73 -16.98 7.78
N VAL A 283 -2.44 -16.04 8.67
CA VAL A 283 -1.10 -15.54 8.94
C VAL A 283 -0.66 -16.07 10.30
N THR A 284 0.59 -16.50 10.41
CA THR A 284 1.21 -16.94 11.66
C THR A 284 2.49 -16.15 11.88
N ASP A 285 2.69 -15.61 13.08
CA ASP A 285 3.92 -14.88 13.43
C ASP A 285 5.01 -15.82 14.01
N ALA A 286 6.17 -15.25 14.31
CA ALA A 286 7.31 -16.00 14.89
C ALA A 286 7.07 -16.55 16.31
N TYR A 287 5.96 -16.19 16.97
CA TYR A 287 5.58 -16.65 18.31
C TYR A 287 4.32 -17.56 18.27
N ASP A 288 4.00 -18.13 17.12
CA ASP A 288 2.84 -18.99 16.88
C ASP A 288 1.48 -18.32 17.12
N GLN A 289 1.42 -16.97 17.14
CA GLN A 289 0.15 -16.26 17.11
C GLN A 289 -0.44 -16.34 15.71
N GLN A 290 -1.75 -16.53 15.63
CA GLN A 290 -2.46 -16.68 14.37
C GLN A 290 -3.62 -15.70 14.27
N ASP A 291 -3.82 -15.20 13.07
CA ASP A 291 -5.05 -14.56 12.66
C ASP A 291 -5.51 -15.12 11.32
N TYR A 292 -6.81 -15.04 11.05
CA TYR A 292 -7.39 -15.50 9.81
C TYR A 292 -8.54 -14.63 9.35
N VAL A 293 -8.60 -14.44 8.03
CA VAL A 293 -9.72 -13.81 7.34
C VAL A 293 -10.33 -14.80 6.37
N THR A 294 -11.66 -14.84 6.34
CA THR A 294 -12.41 -15.56 5.30
C THR A 294 -12.97 -14.56 4.33
N LEU A 295 -12.63 -14.72 3.05
CA LEU A 295 -13.08 -13.84 1.98
C LEU A 295 -13.65 -14.64 0.81
N THR A 296 -14.47 -13.98 0.02
CA THR A 296 -14.96 -14.54 -1.24
C THR A 296 -14.16 -13.97 -2.40
N TRP A 297 -13.67 -14.88 -3.26
CA TRP A 297 -12.93 -14.54 -4.47
C TRP A 297 -13.79 -14.85 -5.69
N VAL A 298 -13.95 -13.88 -6.58
CA VAL A 298 -14.69 -14.01 -7.83
C VAL A 298 -13.73 -14.08 -9.02
N ILE A 299 -13.83 -15.13 -9.84
CA ILE A 299 -13.17 -15.22 -11.14
C ILE A 299 -14.23 -15.08 -12.23
N ARG A 300 -14.22 -13.94 -12.93
CA ARG A 300 -15.20 -13.61 -13.96
C ARG A 300 -14.84 -14.23 -15.31
N ALA A 301 -15.88 -14.48 -16.10
CA ALA A 301 -15.72 -14.82 -17.51
C ALA A 301 -15.44 -13.55 -18.33
N LEU A 302 -14.55 -13.67 -19.32
CA LEU A 302 -14.28 -12.60 -20.30
C LEU A 302 -15.53 -12.30 -21.15
N PRO A 303 -15.69 -11.06 -21.66
CA PRO A 303 -16.78 -10.74 -22.56
C PRO A 303 -16.74 -11.63 -23.80
N THR A 304 -17.91 -11.93 -24.33
CA THR A 304 -18.10 -12.73 -25.55
C THR A 304 -19.18 -12.06 -26.39
N LEU A 305 -19.08 -12.15 -27.72
CA LEU A 305 -20.13 -11.70 -28.63
C LEU A 305 -20.84 -12.90 -29.24
N ASN A 306 -22.16 -12.86 -29.25
CA ASN A 306 -22.94 -13.83 -30.02
C ASN A 306 -22.58 -13.70 -31.51
N LYS A 307 -22.58 -14.84 -32.22
CA LYS A 307 -22.35 -14.86 -33.66
C LYS A 307 -23.37 -13.96 -34.36
N ILE A 308 -22.86 -13.02 -35.17
CA ILE A 308 -23.67 -12.16 -36.03
C ILE A 308 -23.67 -12.79 -37.43
N ASN A 309 -24.85 -13.08 -37.96
CA ASN A 309 -24.99 -13.65 -39.30
C ASN A 309 -24.79 -12.58 -40.38
N ALA A 310 -24.47 -13.02 -41.61
CA ALA A 310 -24.46 -12.14 -42.77
C ALA A 310 -25.84 -11.49 -42.97
N VAL A 311 -25.84 -10.21 -43.35
CA VAL A 311 -27.05 -9.42 -43.55
C VAL A 311 -27.10 -8.93 -44.99
N THR A 312 -28.27 -8.99 -45.62
CA THR A 312 -28.53 -8.39 -46.93
C THR A 312 -29.71 -7.45 -46.82
N THR A 313 -29.53 -6.19 -47.19
CA THR A 313 -30.59 -5.16 -47.14
C THR A 313 -30.71 -4.43 -48.46
N THR A 314 -31.92 -3.97 -48.77
CA THR A 314 -32.14 -3.06 -49.90
C THR A 314 -31.68 -1.64 -49.52
N GLY A 315 -30.90 -1.00 -50.39
CA GLY A 315 -30.47 0.38 -50.15
C GLY A 315 -31.67 1.34 -50.18
N GLY A 316 -31.59 2.42 -49.41
CA GLY A 316 -32.69 3.39 -49.26
C GLY A 316 -33.82 2.93 -48.33
N VAL A 317 -33.77 1.70 -47.81
CA VAL A 317 -34.73 1.15 -46.84
C VAL A 317 -34.09 1.09 -45.45
N ALA A 318 -34.84 1.48 -44.41
CA ALA A 318 -34.36 1.42 -43.03
C ALA A 318 -34.00 -0.02 -42.62
N ALA A 319 -32.85 -0.17 -41.98
CA ALA A 319 -32.30 -1.42 -41.50
C ALA A 319 -31.96 -1.34 -40.01
N SER A 320 -32.05 -2.47 -39.32
CA SER A 320 -31.68 -2.62 -37.91
C SER A 320 -31.03 -3.98 -37.70
N VAL A 321 -29.82 -4.01 -37.16
CA VAL A 321 -29.08 -5.25 -36.86
C VAL A 321 -28.70 -5.24 -35.38
N PRO A 322 -29.33 -6.07 -34.53
CA PRO A 322 -28.95 -6.23 -33.14
C PRO A 322 -27.74 -7.15 -32.98
N PHE A 323 -27.01 -6.95 -31.89
CA PHE A 323 -26.00 -7.87 -31.40
C PHE A 323 -26.00 -7.89 -29.87
N THR A 324 -25.54 -9.02 -29.33
CA THR A 324 -25.59 -9.32 -27.89
C THR A 324 -24.20 -9.72 -27.41
N ALA A 325 -23.72 -9.06 -26.36
CA ALA A 325 -22.57 -9.50 -25.59
C ALA A 325 -23.04 -10.27 -24.35
N ASN A 326 -22.28 -11.28 -23.96
CA ASN A 326 -22.43 -11.99 -22.69
C ASN A 326 -21.11 -11.94 -21.91
N ASN A 327 -21.19 -12.06 -20.58
CA ASN A 327 -20.04 -12.06 -19.66
C ASN A 327 -19.22 -10.75 -19.72
N GLY A 328 -18.09 -10.67 -19.04
CA GLY A 328 -17.36 -9.42 -18.82
C GLY A 328 -18.04 -8.52 -17.79
N ALA A 329 -17.41 -7.41 -17.42
CA ALA A 329 -17.93 -6.49 -16.42
C ALA A 329 -18.62 -5.24 -17.00
N SER A 330 -19.74 -4.86 -16.43
CA SER A 330 -20.42 -3.60 -16.74
C SER A 330 -19.63 -2.38 -16.21
N PRO A 331 -19.69 -1.21 -16.89
CA PRO A 331 -20.39 -0.94 -18.16
C PRO A 331 -19.62 -1.43 -19.39
N TYR A 332 -20.34 -1.67 -20.49
CA TYR A 332 -19.75 -2.05 -21.77
C TYR A 332 -19.54 -0.83 -22.68
N ALA A 333 -18.40 -0.75 -23.36
CA ALA A 333 -18.16 0.18 -24.44
C ALA A 333 -18.27 -0.56 -25.79
N TRP A 334 -19.04 0.00 -26.71
CA TRP A 334 -19.29 -0.60 -28.03
C TRP A 334 -18.62 0.23 -29.11
N THR A 335 -17.89 -0.43 -30.00
CA THR A 335 -17.30 0.20 -31.19
C THR A 335 -17.68 -0.64 -32.42
N VAL A 336 -18.07 0.04 -33.50
CA VAL A 336 -18.42 -0.61 -34.76
C VAL A 336 -17.74 0.12 -35.91
N THR A 337 -17.08 -0.64 -36.78
CA THR A 337 -16.39 -0.13 -37.97
C THR A 337 -16.86 -0.86 -39.22
N GLY A 338 -16.64 -0.25 -40.40
CA GLY A 338 -17.00 -0.85 -41.68
C GLY A 338 -18.50 -0.84 -42.00
N LEU A 339 -19.30 -0.01 -41.32
CA LEU A 339 -20.74 0.12 -41.60
C LEU A 339 -20.99 0.69 -43.01
N PRO A 340 -22.07 0.25 -43.71
CA PRO A 340 -22.55 0.93 -44.89
C PRO A 340 -22.86 2.40 -44.60
N ALA A 341 -22.64 3.30 -45.57
CA ALA A 341 -22.96 4.71 -45.41
C ALA A 341 -24.45 4.89 -45.09
N GLY A 342 -24.77 5.77 -44.13
CA GLY A 342 -26.15 6.00 -43.66
C GLY A 342 -26.62 5.05 -42.54
N VAL A 343 -25.77 4.13 -42.07
CA VAL A 343 -26.00 3.29 -40.89
C VAL A 343 -25.07 3.72 -39.76
N THR A 344 -25.59 3.79 -38.53
CA THR A 344 -24.84 4.16 -37.33
C THR A 344 -25.14 3.23 -36.17
N LEU A 345 -24.23 3.14 -35.20
CA LEU A 345 -24.49 2.52 -33.90
C LEU A 345 -25.53 3.35 -33.13
N THR A 346 -26.54 2.69 -32.55
CA THR A 346 -27.67 3.36 -31.89
C THR A 346 -27.60 3.16 -30.38
N GLY A 347 -27.28 4.23 -29.67
CA GLY A 347 -27.38 4.30 -28.20
C GLY A 347 -26.07 3.98 -27.46
N ALA A 348 -25.84 4.77 -26.40
CA ALA A 348 -24.86 4.46 -25.37
C ALA A 348 -25.32 3.20 -24.61
N SER A 349 -24.35 2.33 -24.26
CA SER A 349 -24.58 1.05 -23.59
C SER A 349 -25.70 1.11 -22.55
N THR A 350 -26.79 0.38 -22.75
CA THR A 350 -27.68 0.04 -21.64
C THR A 350 -27.01 -1.11 -20.90
N ALA A 351 -26.22 -0.77 -19.90
CA ALA A 351 -25.74 -1.73 -18.92
C ALA A 351 -26.97 -2.28 -18.20
N ASN A 352 -27.36 -3.54 -18.47
CA ASN A 352 -28.28 -4.22 -17.58
C ASN A 352 -27.50 -4.59 -16.31
N ALA A 353 -27.68 -3.78 -15.27
CA ALA A 353 -27.11 -4.05 -13.96
C ALA A 353 -27.72 -5.33 -13.39
N SER A 354 -26.89 -6.34 -13.13
CA SER A 354 -27.29 -7.40 -12.21
C SER A 354 -26.07 -8.16 -11.71
N THR A 355 -26.03 -8.35 -10.40
CA THR A 355 -25.10 -9.15 -9.59
C THR A 355 -25.13 -10.66 -9.91
N ALA A 356 -25.61 -11.05 -11.09
CA ALA A 356 -25.72 -12.44 -11.53
C ALA A 356 -24.50 -12.85 -12.37
N ALA A 357 -24.06 -14.10 -12.23
CA ALA A 357 -22.94 -14.74 -12.92
C ALA A 357 -23.05 -14.80 -14.47
N THR A 358 -24.00 -14.08 -15.08
CA THR A 358 -24.16 -13.98 -16.53
C THR A 358 -24.69 -12.60 -16.86
N LEU A 359 -23.77 -11.66 -17.11
CA LEU A 359 -24.10 -10.33 -17.61
C LEU A 359 -24.43 -10.42 -19.10
N THR A 360 -25.51 -9.78 -19.54
CA THR A 360 -25.87 -9.66 -20.96
C THR A 360 -26.15 -8.21 -21.31
N SER A 361 -25.63 -7.76 -22.46
CA SER A 361 -25.85 -6.41 -22.98
C SER A 361 -26.15 -6.48 -24.48
N THR A 362 -27.14 -5.71 -24.92
CA THR A 362 -27.53 -5.61 -26.32
C THR A 362 -27.27 -4.22 -26.84
N ASN A 363 -26.87 -4.13 -28.11
CA ASN A 363 -26.79 -2.88 -28.85
C ASN A 363 -27.18 -3.15 -30.30
N THR A 364 -27.51 -2.10 -31.05
CA THR A 364 -28.03 -2.19 -32.42
C THR A 364 -27.32 -1.19 -33.31
N VAL A 365 -27.11 -1.57 -34.56
CA VAL A 365 -26.81 -0.59 -35.62
C VAL A 365 -28.09 -0.36 -36.42
N THR A 366 -28.45 0.90 -36.61
CA THR A 366 -29.65 1.28 -37.35
C THR A 366 -29.37 2.40 -38.33
N GLY A 367 -30.18 2.49 -39.38
CA GLY A 367 -30.12 3.58 -40.35
C GLY A 367 -30.58 3.13 -41.72
N THR A 368 -30.30 3.95 -42.73
CA THR A 368 -30.72 3.71 -44.10
C THR A 368 -29.49 3.63 -44.98
N PRO A 369 -29.08 2.43 -45.45
CA PRO A 369 -27.90 2.29 -46.30
C PRO A 369 -28.06 3.09 -47.60
N THR A 370 -27.09 3.95 -47.92
CA THR A 370 -27.09 4.83 -49.10
C THR A 370 -26.04 4.47 -50.15
N ALA A 371 -25.21 3.46 -49.88
CA ALA A 371 -24.20 2.97 -50.81
C ALA A 371 -24.40 1.47 -51.07
N VAL A 372 -24.32 1.07 -52.35
CA VAL A 372 -24.29 -0.34 -52.76
C VAL A 372 -22.91 -0.94 -52.50
N GLY A 373 -22.84 -2.23 -52.22
CA GLY A 373 -21.58 -2.93 -52.00
C GLY A 373 -21.66 -4.03 -50.95
N VAL A 374 -20.53 -4.72 -50.78
CA VAL A 374 -20.32 -5.68 -49.69
C VAL A 374 -19.43 -4.99 -48.66
N HIS A 375 -19.96 -4.84 -47.44
CA HIS A 375 -19.28 -4.20 -46.33
C HIS A 375 -18.87 -5.26 -45.30
N THR A 376 -17.60 -5.24 -44.89
CA THR A 376 -17.13 -6.08 -43.78
C THR A 376 -17.25 -5.26 -42.50
N VAL A 377 -18.27 -5.57 -41.70
CA VAL A 377 -18.57 -4.85 -40.46
C VAL A 377 -17.89 -5.57 -39.31
N SER A 378 -17.15 -4.82 -38.48
CA SER A 378 -16.54 -5.34 -37.26
C SER A 378 -17.20 -4.69 -36.04
N VAL A 379 -17.70 -5.52 -35.13
CA VAL A 379 -18.28 -5.13 -33.85
C VAL A 379 -17.31 -5.54 -32.76
N THR A 380 -16.92 -4.59 -31.91
CA THR A 380 -16.08 -4.84 -30.75
C THR A 380 -16.78 -4.33 -29.51
N VAL A 381 -16.84 -5.17 -28.48
CA VAL A 381 -17.29 -4.81 -27.14
C VAL A 381 -16.10 -4.83 -26.20
N THR A 382 -15.98 -3.80 -25.37
CA THR A 382 -15.00 -3.67 -24.31
C THR A 382 -15.72 -3.59 -22.97
N ASP A 383 -15.26 -4.29 -21.96
CA ASP A 383 -15.84 -4.26 -20.63
C ASP A 383 -15.15 -3.19 -19.72
N ALA A 384 -15.63 -3.03 -18.49
CA ALA A 384 -15.12 -2.01 -17.57
C ALA A 384 -13.64 -2.16 -17.17
N TYR A 385 -13.06 -3.35 -17.36
CA TYR A 385 -11.66 -3.65 -17.04
C TYR A 385 -10.78 -3.69 -18.30
N GLY A 386 -11.32 -3.33 -19.46
CA GLY A 386 -10.58 -3.27 -20.72
C GLY A 386 -10.53 -4.58 -21.49
N GLN A 387 -11.25 -5.62 -21.04
CA GLN A 387 -11.32 -6.90 -21.75
C GLN A 387 -12.22 -6.76 -22.97
N THR A 388 -11.83 -7.38 -24.09
CA THR A 388 -12.51 -7.19 -25.37
C THR A 388 -13.00 -8.50 -25.99
N ALA A 389 -14.10 -8.40 -26.74
CA ALA A 389 -14.53 -9.41 -27.70
C ALA A 389 -14.89 -8.74 -29.02
N ALA A 390 -14.54 -9.38 -30.13
CA ALA A 390 -14.81 -8.87 -31.47
C ALA A 390 -15.48 -9.93 -32.34
N GLN A 391 -16.40 -9.49 -33.20
CA GLN A 391 -17.04 -10.31 -34.21
C GLN A 391 -17.16 -9.51 -35.50
N SER A 392 -16.87 -10.15 -36.63
CA SER A 392 -17.09 -9.56 -37.95
C SER A 392 -18.19 -10.30 -38.71
N PHE A 393 -18.94 -9.57 -39.53
CA PHE A 393 -19.94 -10.12 -40.43
C PHE A 393 -20.01 -9.31 -41.72
N THR A 394 -20.59 -9.91 -42.77
CA THR A 394 -20.78 -9.24 -44.06
C THR A 394 -22.16 -8.58 -44.14
N TRP A 395 -22.19 -7.30 -44.47
CA TRP A 395 -23.41 -6.57 -44.81
C TRP A 395 -23.43 -6.28 -46.30
N THR A 396 -24.36 -6.86 -47.04
CA THR A 396 -24.50 -6.67 -48.49
C THR A 396 -25.66 -5.74 -48.81
N VAL A 397 -25.38 -4.69 -49.57
CA VAL A 397 -26.37 -3.86 -50.25
C VAL A 397 -26.26 -4.17 -51.75
N PRO A 398 -27.16 -5.00 -52.32
CA PRO A 398 -27.01 -5.48 -53.69
C PRO A 398 -27.01 -4.34 -54.72
N ALA A 399 -26.23 -4.50 -55.79
CA ALA A 399 -26.27 -3.59 -56.92
C ALA A 399 -27.65 -3.61 -57.60
N LEU A 400 -28.00 -2.49 -58.25
CA LEU A 400 -29.24 -2.38 -59.01
C LEU A 400 -29.28 -3.43 -60.13
N SER A 401 -30.42 -4.06 -60.34
CA SER A 401 -30.62 -5.04 -61.41
C SER A 401 -32.08 -5.05 -61.86
N ILE A 402 -32.30 -5.20 -63.16
CA ILE A 402 -33.65 -5.41 -63.72
C ILE A 402 -33.95 -6.90 -63.65
N THR A 403 -35.04 -7.28 -63.00
CA THR A 403 -35.47 -8.68 -62.84
C THR A 403 -36.60 -9.07 -63.80
N THR A 404 -37.18 -8.11 -64.52
CA THR A 404 -38.13 -8.39 -65.61
C THR A 404 -37.49 -9.31 -66.66
N SER A 405 -38.03 -10.52 -66.81
CA SER A 405 -37.40 -11.59 -67.58
C SER A 405 -37.99 -11.81 -68.97
N SER A 406 -39.27 -11.49 -69.19
CA SER A 406 -40.00 -11.75 -70.43
C SER A 406 -41.27 -10.92 -70.56
N PHE A 407 -41.66 -10.60 -71.79
CA PHE A 407 -42.99 -10.10 -72.13
C PHE A 407 -43.85 -11.24 -72.70
N THR A 408 -45.16 -11.19 -72.49
CA THR A 408 -46.10 -12.15 -73.09
C THR A 408 -46.29 -11.85 -74.58
N THR A 409 -46.42 -12.90 -75.40
CA THR A 409 -46.76 -12.75 -76.83
C THR A 409 -48.19 -12.22 -76.96
N VAL A 410 -48.40 -11.25 -77.85
CA VAL A 410 -49.72 -10.61 -78.06
C VAL A 410 -49.97 -10.39 -79.55
N PRO A 411 -51.21 -10.52 -80.05
CA PRO A 411 -51.52 -10.24 -81.45
C PRO A 411 -51.39 -8.76 -81.80
N ALA A 412 -50.99 -8.47 -83.04
CA ALA A 412 -51.06 -7.10 -83.57
C ALA A 412 -52.50 -6.57 -83.53
N GLY A 413 -52.66 -5.30 -83.18
CA GLY A 413 -53.96 -4.63 -83.05
C GLY A 413 -54.72 -4.93 -81.76
N THR A 414 -54.20 -5.76 -80.86
CA THR A 414 -54.82 -6.07 -79.55
C THR A 414 -54.13 -5.34 -78.42
N ALA A 415 -54.88 -4.62 -77.58
CA ALA A 415 -54.30 -3.94 -76.42
C ALA A 415 -53.62 -4.93 -75.47
N ILE A 416 -52.42 -4.61 -75.00
CA ILE A 416 -51.70 -5.46 -74.05
C ILE A 416 -52.28 -5.30 -72.65
N SER A 417 -52.18 -6.36 -71.84
CA SER A 417 -52.27 -6.20 -70.39
C SER A 417 -51.07 -5.38 -69.93
N ALA A 418 -51.31 -4.36 -69.09
CA ALA A 418 -50.26 -3.48 -68.60
C ALA A 418 -49.13 -4.28 -67.93
N VAL A 419 -47.89 -4.04 -68.34
CA VAL A 419 -46.71 -4.73 -67.81
C VAL A 419 -45.93 -3.77 -66.92
N THR A 420 -45.84 -4.06 -65.64
CA THR A 420 -45.00 -3.30 -64.71
C THR A 420 -43.59 -3.88 -64.70
N LEU A 421 -42.61 -3.03 -65.01
CA LEU A 421 -41.20 -3.38 -64.90
C LEU A 421 -40.79 -3.55 -63.43
N VAL A 422 -39.89 -4.48 -63.16
CA VAL A 422 -39.44 -4.84 -61.81
C VAL A 422 -37.93 -4.83 -61.77
N ALA A 423 -37.38 -4.22 -60.72
CA ALA A 423 -35.97 -4.17 -60.41
C ALA A 423 -35.73 -4.54 -58.95
N ALA A 424 -34.54 -5.06 -58.65
CA ALA A 424 -34.07 -5.40 -57.31
C ALA A 424 -32.70 -4.78 -57.04
N GLY A 425 -32.35 -4.62 -55.76
CA GLY A 425 -31.10 -3.96 -55.33
C GLY A 425 -31.11 -2.45 -55.58
N GLY A 426 -29.93 -1.84 -55.58
CA GLY A 426 -29.77 -0.39 -55.71
C GLY A 426 -30.26 0.38 -54.48
N ILE A 427 -30.37 1.70 -54.64
CA ILE A 427 -30.85 2.62 -53.61
C ILE A 427 -32.28 3.09 -53.94
N GLN A 428 -33.26 2.56 -53.22
CA GLN A 428 -34.66 2.95 -53.37
C GLN A 428 -34.92 4.41 -52.91
N PRO A 429 -35.95 5.07 -53.46
CA PRO A 429 -36.82 4.62 -54.55
C PRO A 429 -36.14 4.62 -55.93
N TYR A 430 -36.71 3.89 -56.89
CA TYR A 430 -36.30 4.01 -58.30
C TYR A 430 -36.91 5.29 -58.89
N THR A 431 -36.08 6.11 -59.55
CA THR A 431 -36.44 7.48 -59.96
C THR A 431 -36.86 7.59 -61.41
N SER A 432 -36.37 6.71 -62.29
CA SER A 432 -36.78 6.70 -63.70
C SER A 432 -36.67 5.32 -64.35
N TRP A 433 -37.58 5.10 -65.30
CA TRP A 433 -37.58 3.97 -66.21
C TRP A 433 -37.55 4.49 -67.65
N THR A 434 -36.71 3.89 -68.48
CA THR A 434 -36.68 4.16 -69.92
C THR A 434 -36.64 2.85 -70.70
N ALA A 435 -37.16 2.88 -71.92
CA ALA A 435 -37.14 1.74 -72.83
C ALA A 435 -36.86 2.20 -74.26
N THR A 436 -35.99 1.48 -74.95
CA THR A 436 -35.70 1.68 -76.39
C THR A 436 -36.07 0.43 -77.16
N GLY A 437 -36.56 0.60 -78.39
CA GLY A 437 -37.00 -0.53 -79.24
C GLY A 437 -38.40 -1.06 -78.91
N LEU A 438 -39.22 -0.29 -78.19
CA LEU A 438 -40.63 -0.64 -77.96
C LEU A 438 -41.42 -0.73 -79.28
N PRO A 439 -42.33 -1.70 -79.43
CA PRO A 439 -43.27 -1.76 -80.55
C PRO A 439 -44.07 -0.46 -80.72
N THR A 440 -44.32 -0.07 -81.98
CA THR A 440 -45.17 1.08 -82.28
C THR A 440 -46.57 0.90 -81.71
N GLY A 441 -47.07 1.91 -81.01
CA GLY A 441 -48.36 1.86 -80.30
C GLY A 441 -48.27 1.45 -78.83
N LEU A 442 -47.07 1.15 -78.32
CA LEU A 442 -46.79 0.97 -76.90
C LEU A 442 -46.07 2.18 -76.31
N THR A 443 -46.37 2.49 -75.05
CA THR A 443 -45.73 3.56 -74.28
C THR A 443 -45.28 3.05 -72.92
N LEU A 444 -44.20 3.64 -72.39
CA LEU A 444 -43.72 3.42 -71.03
C LEU A 444 -44.02 4.66 -70.19
N ASN A 445 -44.63 4.47 -69.02
CA ASN A 445 -44.65 5.50 -67.99
C ASN A 445 -43.31 5.50 -67.26
N GLY A 446 -42.50 6.55 -67.48
CA GLY A 446 -41.15 6.64 -66.95
C GLY A 446 -41.04 6.74 -65.42
N THR A 447 -42.14 7.05 -64.72
CA THR A 447 -42.16 7.14 -63.25
C THR A 447 -42.63 5.83 -62.62
N THR A 448 -43.67 5.21 -63.18
CA THR A 448 -44.26 3.97 -62.61
C THR A 448 -43.65 2.69 -63.18
N GLY A 449 -42.90 2.78 -64.29
CA GLY A 449 -42.34 1.62 -64.97
C GLY A 449 -43.41 0.77 -65.69
N VAL A 450 -44.61 1.30 -65.94
CA VAL A 450 -45.70 0.55 -66.58
C VAL A 450 -45.66 0.73 -68.09
N ILE A 451 -45.65 -0.38 -68.83
CA ILE A 451 -45.81 -0.41 -70.29
C ILE A 451 -47.27 -0.75 -70.63
N SER A 452 -47.89 0.04 -71.51
CA SER A 452 -49.27 -0.16 -71.98
C SER A 452 -49.47 0.29 -73.43
N GLY A 453 -50.61 -0.06 -74.02
CA GLY A 453 -51.00 0.36 -75.38
C GLY A 453 -51.40 -0.80 -76.28
N THR A 454 -51.42 -0.54 -77.60
CA THR A 454 -51.84 -1.50 -78.63
C THR A 454 -50.76 -1.56 -79.71
N PRO A 455 -49.99 -2.66 -79.82
CA PRO A 455 -48.94 -2.79 -80.82
C PRO A 455 -49.54 -2.96 -82.22
N THR A 456 -49.03 -2.23 -83.21
CA THR A 456 -49.65 -2.17 -84.55
C THR A 456 -49.04 -3.10 -85.59
N VAL A 457 -47.79 -3.54 -85.39
CA VAL A 457 -47.05 -4.32 -86.40
C VAL A 457 -46.54 -5.62 -85.79
N ALA A 458 -46.94 -6.75 -86.39
CA ALA A 458 -46.48 -8.08 -86.06
C ALA A 458 -44.99 -8.25 -86.43
N LYS A 459 -44.14 -8.37 -85.41
CA LYS A 459 -42.69 -8.54 -85.52
C LYS A 459 -42.13 -8.98 -84.16
N ASN A 460 -40.93 -9.55 -84.15
CA ASN A 460 -40.14 -9.71 -82.94
C ASN A 460 -39.37 -8.41 -82.64
N TYR A 461 -39.62 -7.81 -81.48
CA TYR A 461 -38.93 -6.60 -81.03
C TYR A 461 -37.86 -6.95 -80.01
N GLN A 462 -36.70 -6.30 -80.12
CA GLN A 462 -35.67 -6.30 -79.09
C GLN A 462 -35.82 -5.03 -78.27
N VAL A 463 -36.36 -5.16 -77.05
CA VAL A 463 -36.53 -4.04 -76.13
C VAL A 463 -35.35 -4.00 -75.17
N THR A 464 -34.70 -2.84 -75.05
CA THR A 464 -33.72 -2.57 -74.00
C THR A 464 -34.39 -1.73 -72.92
N LEU A 465 -34.28 -2.17 -71.67
CA LEU A 465 -34.84 -1.49 -70.50
C LEU A 465 -33.72 -0.92 -69.66
N THR A 466 -33.93 0.30 -69.17
CA THR A 466 -33.00 0.97 -68.26
C THR A 466 -33.76 1.51 -67.05
N VAL A 467 -33.23 1.24 -65.86
CA VAL A 467 -33.74 1.76 -64.59
C VAL A 467 -32.67 2.61 -63.92
N THR A 468 -33.10 3.71 -63.30
CA THR A 468 -32.25 4.60 -62.51
C THR A 468 -32.75 4.63 -61.07
N ASP A 469 -31.84 4.50 -60.12
CA ASP A 469 -32.15 4.59 -58.69
C ASP A 469 -31.93 6.01 -58.12
N THR A 470 -32.16 6.23 -56.83
CA THR A 470 -31.99 7.56 -56.21
C THR A 470 -30.52 7.98 -56.09
N ALA A 471 -29.59 7.02 -56.06
CA ALA A 471 -28.15 7.29 -56.11
C ALA A 471 -27.64 7.62 -57.52
N LYS A 472 -28.55 7.73 -58.52
CA LYS A 472 -28.25 7.93 -59.95
C LYS A 472 -27.46 6.79 -60.57
N SER A 473 -27.45 5.62 -59.94
CA SER A 473 -26.94 4.40 -60.56
C SER A 473 -27.89 4.00 -61.67
N THR A 474 -27.35 3.73 -62.85
CA THR A 474 -28.13 3.29 -64.01
C THR A 474 -27.75 1.87 -64.37
N VAL A 475 -28.74 1.02 -64.58
CA VAL A 475 -28.52 -0.33 -65.10
C VAL A 475 -29.39 -0.54 -66.31
N SER A 476 -28.73 -0.87 -67.41
CA SER A 476 -29.38 -1.24 -68.66
C SER A 476 -29.35 -2.76 -68.77
N SER A 477 -30.52 -3.40 -68.80
CA SER A 477 -30.58 -4.79 -69.20
C SER A 477 -30.72 -4.81 -70.72
N ALA A 478 -29.59 -5.01 -71.39
CA ALA A 478 -29.54 -5.32 -72.83
C ALA A 478 -30.02 -6.74 -73.14
N LYS A 479 -30.71 -7.39 -72.19
CA LYS A 479 -31.43 -8.62 -72.49
C LYS A 479 -32.49 -8.20 -73.49
N ALA A 480 -32.26 -8.46 -74.77
CA ALA A 480 -33.24 -8.32 -75.82
C ALA A 480 -34.45 -9.17 -75.42
N ILE A 481 -35.37 -8.58 -74.64
CA ILE A 481 -36.58 -9.27 -74.27
C ILE A 481 -37.35 -9.35 -75.57
N SER A 482 -37.31 -10.53 -76.18
CA SER A 482 -37.96 -10.78 -77.47
C SER A 482 -39.45 -10.68 -77.23
N TRP A 483 -40.03 -9.54 -77.59
CA TRP A 483 -41.46 -9.37 -77.56
C TRP A 483 -42.01 -9.77 -78.92
N LYS A 484 -42.64 -10.94 -78.96
CA LYS A 484 -43.32 -11.42 -80.15
C LYS A 484 -44.69 -10.75 -80.26
N ILE A 485 -44.88 -9.98 -81.32
CA ILE A 485 -46.19 -9.51 -81.76
C ILE A 485 -46.59 -10.38 -82.94
N SER A 486 -47.69 -11.13 -82.83
CA SER A 486 -48.12 -12.14 -83.82
C SER A 486 -49.22 -11.64 -84.74
#